data_AF-A0A1T4L7Z2-F1
#
_entry.id   AF-A0A1T4L7Z2-F1
#
_cell.length_a   1.000
_cell.length_b   1.000
_cell.length_c   1.000
_cell.angle_alpha   90.00
_cell.angle_beta   90.00
_cell.angle_gamma   90.00
#
_symmetry.space_group_name_H-M   'P 1'
#
loop_
_entity.id
_entity.type
_entity.pdbx_description
1 polymer ?
#
loop_
_entity_poly.entity_id
_entity_poly.type
_entity_poly.pdbx_seq_one_letter_code
_entity_poly.pdbx_strand_id
1 'polypeptide(L)'
;MRLPFNSDYLGNKNFKTAVSVFLCVLILNVYLHENSFYAAIASVSCSQSSPGSSLKSGISRTIGTSWGGFIGLVFSILIIHGEPTRFVQAFYTGIGIGFVILGCIKLLNKPSSCTIACIVYLGIIVNMNGRDPYFWAINRVLTTIFGIFITVTVHALLPPDKENNK
;
A
#
# COMPACT_ATOMS: atom_id res chain seq x y z
N MET A 1 21.47 -0.48 37.22
CA MET A 1 20.43 -1.41 36.74
C MET A 1 20.42 -1.35 35.21
N ARG A 2 21.19 -2.21 34.53
CA ARG A 2 21.18 -2.27 33.06
C ARG A 2 19.97 -3.12 32.67
N LEU A 3 18.96 -2.49 32.08
CA LEU A 3 17.82 -3.20 31.51
C LEU A 3 18.35 -4.26 30.52
N PRO A 4 17.92 -5.54 30.60
CA PRO A 4 18.31 -6.56 29.65
C PRO A 4 17.48 -6.42 28.37
N PHE A 5 17.41 -5.21 27.80
CA PHE A 5 16.89 -5.03 26.46
C PHE A 5 17.97 -5.48 25.49
N ASN A 6 17.98 -6.78 25.23
CA ASN A 6 18.92 -7.39 24.31
C ASN A 6 18.79 -6.73 22.93
N SER A 7 19.88 -6.17 22.41
CA SER A 7 19.93 -5.45 21.13
C SER A 7 19.39 -6.25 19.94
N ASP A 8 19.28 -7.58 20.10
CA ASP A 8 18.82 -8.52 19.09
C ASP A 8 17.32 -8.37 18.79
N TYR A 9 16.48 -7.94 19.75
CA TYR A 9 15.05 -7.74 19.51
C TYR A 9 14.76 -6.46 18.71
N LEU A 10 15.58 -5.41 18.90
CA LEU A 10 15.45 -4.13 18.20
C LEU A 10 15.81 -4.23 16.71
N GLY A 11 16.68 -5.19 16.35
CA GLY A 11 17.07 -5.46 14.97
C GLY A 11 16.05 -6.27 14.18
N ASN A 12 15.17 -7.02 14.86
CA ASN A 12 14.23 -7.93 14.23
C ASN A 12 13.26 -7.19 13.29
N LYS A 13 13.17 -7.63 12.03
CA LYS A 13 12.24 -7.10 11.02
C LYS A 13 10.82 -6.90 11.55
N ASN A 14 10.28 -7.83 12.32
CA ASN A 14 8.90 -7.76 12.82
C ASN A 14 8.71 -6.61 13.81
N PHE A 15 9.70 -6.35 14.66
CA PHE A 15 9.68 -5.22 15.58
C PHE A 15 9.72 -3.89 14.81
N LYS A 16 10.61 -3.77 13.83
CA LYS A 16 10.69 -2.59 12.96
C LYS A 16 9.39 -2.34 12.19
N THR A 17 8.75 -3.41 11.73
CA THR A 17 7.43 -3.35 11.08
C THR A 17 6.38 -2.80 12.04
N ALA A 18 6.32 -3.31 13.27
CA ALA A 18 5.38 -2.83 14.28
C ALA A 18 5.59 -1.35 14.61
N VAL A 19 6.84 -0.91 14.76
CA VAL A 19 7.19 0.51 14.95
C VAL A 19 6.77 1.36 13.75
N SER A 20 7.01 0.88 12.53
CA SER A 20 6.62 1.59 11.30
C SER A 20 5.11 1.77 11.19
N VAL A 21 4.34 0.72 11.50
CA VAL A 21 2.87 0.77 11.53
C VAL A 21 2.38 1.71 12.61
N PHE A 22 2.94 1.63 13.82
CA PHE A 22 2.61 2.54 14.92
C PHE A 22 2.82 4.00 14.52
N LEU A 23 3.97 4.33 13.91
CA LEU A 23 4.24 5.69 13.43
C LEU A 23 3.29 6.12 12.30
N CYS A 24 2.97 5.24 11.36
CA CYS A 24 1.98 5.55 10.32
C CYS A 24 0.62 5.90 10.93
N VAL A 25 0.15 5.10 11.89
CA VAL A 25 -1.13 5.31 12.58
C VAL A 25 -1.09 6.59 13.42
N LEU A 26 -0.02 6.80 14.17
CA LEU A 26 0.17 7.97 15.01
C LEU A 26 0.15 9.26 14.16
N ILE A 27 0.96 9.33 13.11
CA ILE A 27 1.06 10.54 12.27
C ILE A 27 -0.26 10.80 11.54
N LEU A 28 -0.83 9.80 10.87
CA LEU A 28 -2.04 10.02 10.08
C LEU A 28 -3.28 10.24 10.93
N ASN A 29 -3.60 9.37 11.89
CA ASN A 29 -4.84 9.51 12.66
C ASN A 29 -4.78 10.62 13.71
N VAL A 30 -3.65 10.77 14.42
CA VAL A 30 -3.57 11.70 15.56
C VAL A 30 -3.18 13.10 15.14
N TYR A 31 -2.20 13.25 14.24
CA TYR A 31 -1.69 14.57 13.87
C TYR A 31 -2.33 15.14 12.59
N LEU A 32 -2.65 14.29 11.61
CA LEU A 32 -3.20 14.73 10.32
C LEU A 32 -4.71 14.49 10.20
N HIS A 33 -5.33 13.76 11.13
CA HIS A 33 -6.75 13.36 11.09
C HIS A 33 -7.15 12.64 9.79
N GLU A 34 -6.20 11.93 9.18
CA GLU A 34 -6.36 11.19 7.93
C GLU A 34 -6.38 9.69 8.17
N ASN A 35 -7.06 8.95 7.28
CA ASN A 35 -7.20 7.51 7.44
C ASN A 35 -5.87 6.77 7.26
N SER A 36 -5.38 6.15 8.34
CA SER A 36 -4.08 5.46 8.35
C SER A 36 -4.07 4.04 7.77
N PHE A 37 -5.23 3.45 7.43
CA PHE A 37 -5.37 2.02 7.12
C PHE A 37 -4.45 1.59 5.98
N TYR A 38 -4.44 2.34 4.88
CA TYR A 38 -3.66 1.97 3.69
C TYR A 38 -2.17 2.24 3.85
N ALA A 39 -1.79 3.27 4.61
CA ALA A 39 -0.40 3.50 4.98
C ALA A 39 0.14 2.37 5.87
N ALA A 40 -0.67 1.88 6.82
CA ALA A 40 -0.32 0.74 7.67
C ALA A 40 -0.15 -0.56 6.84
N ILE A 41 -1.08 -0.87 5.93
CA ILE A 41 -0.93 -2.03 5.04
C ILE A 41 0.31 -1.88 4.14
N ALA A 42 0.55 -0.67 3.61
CA ALA A 42 1.74 -0.39 2.84
C ALA A 42 3.00 -0.70 3.64
N SER A 43 3.07 -0.21 4.88
CA SER A 43 4.19 -0.46 5.79
C SER A 43 4.43 -1.95 6.04
N VAL A 44 3.41 -2.72 6.40
CA VAL A 44 3.54 -4.17 6.62
C VAL A 44 4.04 -4.88 5.37
N SER A 45 3.49 -4.54 4.21
CA SER A 45 3.81 -5.23 2.97
C SER A 45 5.17 -4.90 2.38
N CYS A 46 5.69 -3.69 2.61
CA CYS A 46 6.99 -3.27 2.09
C CYS A 46 8.13 -3.51 3.08
N SER A 47 7.84 -3.88 4.33
CA SER A 47 8.85 -4.17 5.35
C SER A 47 9.68 -5.40 4.97
N GLN A 48 10.99 -5.19 4.80
CA GLN A 48 11.98 -6.23 4.50
C GLN A 48 13.16 -6.12 5.48
N SER A 49 14.03 -7.14 5.53
CA SER A 49 15.16 -7.16 6.47
C SER A 49 16.19 -6.03 6.26
N SER A 50 16.24 -5.46 5.05
CA SER A 50 17.11 -4.33 4.69
C SER A 50 16.30 -3.11 4.24
N PRO A 51 16.77 -1.87 4.50
CA PRO A 51 16.14 -0.65 3.98
C PRO A 51 16.12 -0.61 2.45
N GLY A 52 17.18 -1.07 1.79
CA GLY A 52 17.27 -1.07 0.33
C GLY A 52 16.27 -2.05 -0.33
N SER A 53 16.08 -3.23 0.28
CA SER A 53 15.06 -4.18 -0.19
C SER A 53 13.65 -3.67 0.12
N SER A 54 13.44 -3.01 1.25
CA SER A 54 12.18 -2.36 1.60
C SER A 54 11.82 -1.26 0.61
N LEU A 55 12.79 -0.44 0.19
CA LEU A 55 12.61 0.60 -0.82
C LEU A 55 12.27 -0.01 -2.19
N LYS A 56 12.99 -1.05 -2.63
CA LYS A 56 12.69 -1.74 -3.91
C LYS A 56 11.29 -2.35 -3.91
N SER A 57 10.89 -2.95 -2.80
CA SER A 57 9.52 -3.46 -2.60
C SER A 57 8.50 -2.31 -2.63
N GLY A 58 8.78 -1.23 -1.92
CA GLY A 58 7.97 -0.01 -1.90
C GLY A 58 7.75 0.59 -3.29
N ILE A 59 8.80 0.74 -4.10
CA ILE A 59 8.68 1.26 -5.48
C ILE A 59 7.74 0.39 -6.32
N SER A 60 7.90 -0.94 -6.25
CA SER A 60 6.99 -1.87 -6.95
C SER A 60 5.55 -1.67 -6.49
N ARG A 61 5.36 -1.45 -5.18
CA ARG A 61 4.05 -1.19 -4.60
C ARG A 61 3.44 0.14 -5.04
N THR A 62 4.23 1.21 -5.11
CA THR A 62 3.79 2.51 -5.63
C THR A 62 3.36 2.38 -7.09
N ILE A 63 4.13 1.68 -7.92
CA ILE A 63 3.76 1.42 -9.33
C ILE A 63 2.42 0.66 -9.41
N GLY A 64 2.28 -0.42 -8.65
CA GLY A 64 1.03 -1.19 -8.62
C GLY A 64 -0.16 -0.38 -8.11
N THR A 65 0.03 0.41 -7.06
CA THR A 65 -1.01 1.28 -6.48
C THR A 65 -1.43 2.37 -7.46
N SER A 66 -0.49 3.00 -8.15
CA SER A 66 -0.78 3.99 -9.18
C SER A 66 -1.56 3.38 -10.35
N TRP A 67 -1.20 2.17 -10.79
CA TRP A 67 -1.91 1.49 -11.88
C TRP A 67 -3.32 1.04 -11.48
N GLY A 68 -3.45 0.35 -10.34
CA GLY A 68 -4.76 -0.03 -9.80
C GLY A 68 -5.63 1.19 -9.49
N GLY A 69 -5.00 2.28 -9.02
CA GLY A 69 -5.62 3.57 -8.78
C GLY A 69 -6.16 4.22 -10.04
N PHE A 70 -5.35 4.25 -11.09
CA PHE A 70 -5.73 4.79 -12.40
C PHE A 70 -6.89 4.01 -13.03
N ILE A 71 -6.80 2.68 -13.10
CA ILE A 71 -7.88 1.85 -13.64
C ILE A 71 -9.13 1.97 -12.77
N GLY A 72 -8.97 2.02 -11.45
CA GLY A 72 -10.07 2.24 -10.50
C GLY A 72 -10.78 3.56 -10.76
N LEU A 73 -10.03 4.65 -10.94
CA LEU A 73 -10.57 5.96 -11.27
C LEU A 73 -11.38 5.92 -12.56
N VAL A 74 -10.81 5.36 -13.64
CA VAL A 74 -11.48 5.26 -14.94
C VAL A 74 -12.82 4.54 -14.83
N PHE A 75 -12.85 3.34 -14.25
CA PHE A 75 -14.10 2.59 -14.12
C PHE A 75 -15.10 3.22 -13.14
N SER A 76 -14.62 3.93 -12.12
CA SER A 76 -15.50 4.64 -11.19
C SER A 76 -16.19 5.82 -11.85
N ILE A 77 -15.48 6.56 -12.70
CA ILE A 77 -16.06 7.64 -13.53
C ILE A 77 -17.13 7.08 -14.47
N LEU A 78 -16.88 5.92 -15.10
CA LEU A 78 -17.87 5.25 -15.96
C LEU A 78 -19.14 4.85 -15.20
N ILE A 79 -19.01 4.38 -13.96
CA ILE A 79 -20.17 4.07 -13.10
C ILE A 79 -20.94 5.33 -12.74
N ILE A 80 -20.24 6.40 -12.34
CA ILE A 80 -20.85 7.64 -11.84
C ILE A 80 -21.62 8.37 -12.95
N HIS A 81 -21.10 8.39 -14.18
CA HIS A 81 -21.78 9.02 -15.32
C HIS A 81 -22.78 8.09 -16.03
N GLY A 82 -22.78 6.80 -15.70
CA GLY A 82 -23.71 5.81 -16.23
C GLY A 82 -24.88 5.55 -15.29
N GLU A 83 -25.50 4.38 -15.45
CA GLU A 83 -26.54 3.86 -14.56
C GLU A 83 -25.89 3.07 -13.40
N PRO A 84 -25.86 3.60 -12.16
CA PRO A 84 -25.13 3.00 -11.05
C PRO A 84 -25.92 1.83 -10.44
N THR A 85 -26.12 0.78 -11.22
CA THR A 85 -26.74 -0.46 -10.73
C THR A 85 -25.71 -1.40 -10.13
N ARG A 86 -26.14 -2.26 -9.20
CA ARG A 86 -25.28 -3.30 -8.62
C ARG A 86 -24.70 -4.24 -9.68
N PHE A 87 -25.46 -4.48 -10.76
CA PHE A 87 -25.02 -5.30 -11.88
C PHE A 87 -23.88 -4.61 -12.66
N VAL A 88 -24.03 -3.32 -12.98
CA VAL A 88 -22.99 -2.53 -13.66
C VAL A 88 -21.71 -2.45 -12.81
N GLN A 89 -21.84 -2.25 -11.50
CA GLN A 89 -20.70 -2.27 -10.59
C GLN A 89 -19.98 -3.62 -10.59
N ALA A 90 -20.72 -4.74 -10.52
CA ALA A 90 -20.14 -6.08 -10.56
C ALA A 90 -19.45 -6.34 -11.91
N PHE A 91 -20.07 -5.94 -13.02
CA PHE A 91 -19.52 -6.08 -14.36
C PHE A 91 -18.19 -5.34 -14.53
N TYR A 92 -18.16 -4.05 -14.16
CA TYR A 92 -16.92 -3.28 -14.23
C TYR A 92 -15.87 -3.79 -13.24
N THR A 93 -16.27 -4.24 -12.05
CA THR A 93 -15.34 -4.88 -11.11
C THR A 93 -14.63 -6.08 -11.75
N GLY A 94 -15.37 -6.97 -12.41
CA GLY A 94 -14.79 -8.14 -13.08
C GLY A 94 -13.87 -7.77 -14.25
N ILE A 95 -14.34 -6.91 -15.15
CA ILE A 95 -13.56 -6.50 -16.32
C ILE A 95 -12.30 -5.73 -15.92
N GLY A 96 -12.43 -4.79 -14.98
CA GLY A 96 -11.29 -3.96 -14.57
C GLY A 96 -10.19 -4.76 -13.87
N ILE A 97 -10.50 -5.83 -13.14
CA ILE A 97 -9.47 -6.76 -12.65
C ILE A 97 -8.64 -7.32 -13.82
N GLY A 98 -9.29 -7.71 -14.92
CA GLY A 98 -8.60 -8.17 -16.12
C GLY A 98 -7.63 -7.11 -16.67
N PHE A 99 -8.09 -5.86 -16.81
CA PHE A 99 -7.25 -4.74 -17.24
C PHE A 99 -6.08 -4.46 -16.30
N VAL A 100 -6.31 -4.52 -14.99
CA VAL A 100 -5.26 -4.34 -13.99
C VAL A 100 -4.19 -5.42 -14.14
N ILE A 101 -4.59 -6.70 -14.19
CA ILE A 101 -3.67 -7.85 -14.31
C ILE A 101 -2.87 -7.76 -15.61
N LEU A 102 -3.55 -7.57 -16.75
CA LEU A 102 -2.91 -7.50 -18.06
C LEU A 102 -1.96 -6.30 -18.13
N GLY A 103 -2.34 -5.14 -17.60
CA GLY A 103 -1.48 -3.96 -17.52
C GLY A 103 -0.22 -4.20 -16.68
N CYS A 104 -0.35 -4.84 -15.51
CA CYS A 104 0.81 -5.16 -14.68
C CYS A 104 1.78 -6.13 -15.37
N ILE A 105 1.27 -7.13 -16.09
CA ILE A 105 2.10 -8.16 -16.74
C ILE A 105 2.69 -7.67 -18.06
N LYS A 106 1.88 -7.07 -18.93
CA LYS A 106 2.25 -6.78 -20.33
C LYS A 106 2.73 -5.35 -20.55
N LEU A 107 2.15 -4.38 -19.86
CA LEU A 107 2.49 -2.96 -20.07
C LEU A 107 3.61 -2.51 -19.13
N LEU A 108 3.48 -2.83 -17.84
CA LEU A 108 4.42 -2.40 -16.81
C LEU A 108 5.61 -3.35 -16.64
N ASN A 109 5.50 -4.60 -17.10
CA ASN A 109 6.47 -5.67 -16.85
C ASN A 109 6.80 -5.82 -15.34
N LYS A 110 5.78 -5.69 -14.47
CA LYS A 110 5.88 -5.76 -13.02
C LYS A 110 4.85 -6.74 -12.44
N PRO A 111 4.99 -8.06 -12.68
CA PRO A 111 4.04 -9.05 -12.17
C PRO A 111 3.97 -9.06 -10.64
N SER A 112 5.06 -8.74 -9.94
CA SER A 112 5.09 -8.62 -8.47
C SER A 112 4.17 -7.52 -7.91
N SER A 113 3.75 -6.57 -8.76
CA SER A 113 2.88 -5.45 -8.37
C SER A 113 1.40 -5.73 -8.63
N CYS A 114 1.08 -6.85 -9.29
CA CYS A 114 -0.26 -7.20 -9.72
C CYS A 114 -1.24 -7.33 -8.55
N THR A 115 -0.85 -8.06 -7.50
CA THR A 115 -1.71 -8.28 -6.33
C THR A 115 -2.12 -6.97 -5.66
N ILE A 116 -1.17 -6.06 -5.43
CA ILE A 116 -1.51 -4.77 -4.81
C ILE A 116 -2.33 -3.88 -5.75
N ALA A 117 -2.05 -3.89 -7.05
CA ALA A 117 -2.85 -3.15 -8.02
C ALA A 117 -4.32 -3.62 -7.99
N CYS A 118 -4.55 -4.94 -7.92
CA CYS A 118 -5.89 -5.50 -7.81
C CYS A 118 -6.57 -5.08 -6.49
N ILE A 119 -5.86 -5.14 -5.36
CA ILE A 119 -6.41 -4.72 -4.05
C ILE A 119 -6.81 -3.23 -4.08
N VAL A 120 -5.99 -2.36 -4.67
CA VAL A 120 -6.26 -0.92 -4.76
C VAL A 120 -7.46 -0.66 -5.66
N TYR A 121 -7.51 -1.31 -6.83
CA TYR A 121 -8.64 -1.26 -7.74
C TYR A 121 -9.96 -1.67 -7.05
N LEU A 122 -9.97 -2.83 -6.39
CA LEU A 122 -11.11 -3.32 -5.63
C LEU A 122 -11.50 -2.37 -4.51
N GLY A 123 -10.50 -1.86 -3.79
CA GLY A 123 -10.69 -0.86 -2.75
C GLY A 123 -11.48 0.34 -3.26
N ILE A 124 -11.13 0.86 -4.44
CA ILE A 124 -11.79 2.00 -5.08
C ILE A 124 -13.21 1.61 -5.52
N ILE A 125 -13.34 0.64 -6.41
CA ILE A 125 -14.61 0.40 -7.11
C ILE A 125 -15.71 -0.20 -6.23
N VAL A 126 -15.33 -1.04 -5.26
CA VAL A 126 -16.29 -1.70 -4.35
C VAL A 126 -16.72 -0.74 -3.24
N ASN A 127 -15.83 0.15 -2.79
CA ASN A 127 -16.12 1.07 -1.69
C ASN A 127 -16.44 2.50 -2.17
N MET A 128 -16.91 2.64 -3.41
CA MET A 128 -17.34 3.88 -4.04
C MET A 128 -18.72 4.32 -3.50
N ASN A 129 -18.84 4.50 -2.18
CA ASN A 129 -20.10 4.90 -1.53
C ASN A 129 -20.37 6.41 -1.74
N GLY A 130 -20.50 6.85 -2.99
CA GLY A 130 -20.72 8.26 -3.35
C GLY A 130 -19.53 9.18 -3.09
N ARG A 131 -18.33 8.62 -2.90
CA ARG A 131 -17.10 9.39 -2.68
C ARG A 131 -16.56 9.94 -3.99
N ASP A 132 -15.85 11.07 -3.91
CA ASP A 132 -15.13 11.62 -5.05
C ASP A 132 -14.03 10.63 -5.50
N PRO A 133 -14.09 10.13 -6.75
CA PRO A 133 -13.19 9.08 -7.20
C PRO A 133 -11.75 9.59 -7.40
N TYR A 134 -11.58 10.87 -7.73
CA TYR A 134 -10.27 11.49 -7.92
C TYR A 134 -9.51 11.57 -6.59
N PHE A 135 -10.14 12.14 -5.58
CA PHE A 135 -9.64 12.21 -4.22
C PHE A 135 -9.28 10.82 -3.71
N TRP A 136 -10.16 9.84 -3.91
CA TRP A 136 -9.90 8.49 -3.43
C TRP A 136 -8.71 7.82 -4.12
N ALA A 137 -8.60 7.92 -5.44
CA ALA A 137 -7.48 7.36 -6.19
C ALA A 137 -6.14 8.04 -5.81
N ILE A 138 -6.11 9.36 -5.73
CA ILE A 138 -4.91 10.12 -5.33
C ILE A 138 -4.52 9.77 -3.89
N ASN A 139 -5.49 9.74 -2.97
CA ASN A 139 -5.22 9.41 -1.57
C ASN A 139 -4.64 7.99 -1.42
N ARG A 140 -5.03 7.03 -2.26
CA ARG A 140 -4.41 5.68 -2.26
C ARG A 140 -2.92 5.72 -2.59
N VAL A 141 -2.53 6.53 -3.58
CA VAL A 141 -1.12 6.67 -3.96
C VAL A 141 -0.34 7.39 -2.86
N LEU A 142 -0.84 8.51 -2.36
CA LEU A 142 -0.17 9.31 -1.32
C LEU A 142 0.00 8.54 -0.01
N THR A 143 -1.05 7.88 0.48
CA THR A 143 -0.97 7.07 1.70
C THR A 143 0.00 5.90 1.55
N THR A 144 0.11 5.31 0.36
CA THR A 144 1.08 4.24 0.10
C THR A 144 2.51 4.78 0.11
N ILE A 145 2.78 5.90 -0.56
CA ILE A 145 4.09 6.56 -0.56
C ILE A 145 4.50 6.93 0.87
N PHE A 146 3.58 7.49 1.65
CA PHE A 146 3.81 7.84 3.04
C PHE A 146 4.16 6.62 3.90
N GLY A 147 3.40 5.53 3.79
CA GLY A 147 3.69 4.29 4.52
C GLY A 147 5.06 3.69 4.17
N ILE A 148 5.44 3.74 2.89
CA ILE A 148 6.77 3.30 2.43
C ILE A 148 7.86 4.19 3.02
N PHE A 149 7.68 5.51 2.97
CA PHE A 149 8.66 6.47 3.50
C PHE A 149 8.94 6.20 4.97
N ILE A 150 7.89 6.12 5.81
CA ILE A 150 8.05 5.82 7.24
C ILE A 150 8.76 4.48 7.45
N THR A 151 8.39 3.45 6.68
CA THR A 151 8.99 2.12 6.81
C THR A 151 10.49 2.13 6.48
N VAL A 152 10.87 2.77 5.37
CA VAL A 152 12.28 2.87 4.97
C VAL A 152 13.08 3.66 6.01
N THR A 153 12.53 4.77 6.52
CA THR A 153 13.17 5.58 7.57
C THR A 153 13.38 4.79 8.85
N VAL A 154 12.34 4.09 9.34
CA VAL A 154 12.45 3.26 10.56
C VAL A 154 13.47 2.13 10.35
N HIS A 155 13.46 1.48 9.19
CA HIS A 155 14.40 0.40 8.90
C HIS A 155 15.85 0.89 8.80
N ALA A 156 16.06 2.12 8.34
CA ALA A 156 17.38 2.75 8.26
C ALA A 156 17.89 3.25 9.63
N LEU A 157 17.00 3.72 10.50
CA LEU A 157 17.36 4.23 11.83
C LEU A 157 17.60 3.12 12.86
N LEU A 158 16.88 2.00 12.76
CA LEU A 158 17.03 0.88 13.70
C LEU A 158 18.15 -0.08 13.28
N PRO A 159 18.85 -0.72 14.25
CA PRO A 159 19.98 -1.62 13.98
C PRO A 159 19.63 -2.68 12.94
N PRO A 160 20.52 -3.05 12.01
CA PRO A 160 20.23 -4.06 10.99
C PRO A 160 19.80 -5.38 11.64
N ASP A 161 18.94 -6.13 10.94
CA ASP A 161 18.56 -7.46 11.40
C ASP A 161 19.83 -8.31 11.42
N LYS A 162 20.19 -8.84 12.59
CA LYS A 162 21.28 -9.81 12.71
C LYS A 162 20.71 -11.11 12.18
N GLU A 163 20.77 -11.27 10.87
CA GLU A 163 20.51 -12.55 10.25
C GLU A 163 21.42 -13.57 10.96
N ASN A 164 20.82 -14.50 11.69
CA ASN A 164 21.55 -15.60 12.30
C ASN A 164 22.23 -16.33 11.14
N ASN A 165 23.52 -16.06 10.92
CA ASN A 165 24.42 -16.92 10.16
C ASN A 165 24.32 -18.31 10.81
N LYS A 166 23.41 -19.13 10.30
CA LYS A 166 23.35 -20.57 10.52
C LYS A 166 23.77 -21.24 9.23
#